data_AF-A0A2X3E8M3-F1
#
_entry.id   AF-A0A2X3E8M3-F1
#
_cell.length_a   1.000
_cell.length_b   1.000
_cell.length_c   1.000
_cell.angle_alpha   90.00
_cell.angle_beta   90.00
_cell.angle_gamma   90.00
#
_symmetry.space_group_name_H-M   'P 1'
#
loop_
_entity.id
_entity.type
_entity.pdbx_description
1 polymer ?
#
loop_
_entity_poly.entity_id
_entity_poly.type
_entity_poly.pdbx_seq_one_letter_code
_entity_poly.pdbx_strand_id
1 'polypeptide(L)'
;MRLLYEVTEGLNYKKLYRSYSILGRNSAIDPKTLFRIVVYGYMERIFSSRELEKACVRDVNFRWLLQGQKAPSHNTIARFKSSRMKYCLEDLFNQLVLKLNEKDEIKFENLFIDGTKIEANANRYTFVWKKSTKKI
;
A
#
# COMPACT_ATOMS: atom_id res chain seq x y z
N MET A 1 -10.89 -1.27 12.61
CA MET A 1 -9.93 -2.38 12.72
C MET A 1 -10.53 -3.76 12.45
N ARG A 2 -11.54 -4.20 13.23
CA ARG A 2 -12.24 -5.48 13.02
C ARG A 2 -12.93 -5.59 11.64
N LEU A 3 -13.64 -4.53 11.22
CA LEU A 3 -14.26 -4.46 9.89
C LEU A 3 -13.25 -4.64 8.75
N LEU A 4 -12.12 -3.90 8.80
CA LEU A 4 -11.06 -4.04 7.78
C LEU A 4 -10.54 -5.48 7.71
N TYR A 5 -10.29 -6.11 8.86
CA TYR A 5 -9.82 -7.49 8.89
C TYR A 5 -10.82 -8.45 8.26
N GLU A 6 -12.11 -8.31 8.58
CA GLU A 6 -13.18 -9.14 8.03
C GLU A 6 -13.35 -8.95 6.52
N VAL A 7 -13.39 -7.70 6.05
CA VAL A 7 -13.51 -7.39 4.62
C VAL A 7 -12.29 -7.92 3.86
N THR A 8 -11.08 -7.74 4.41
CA THR A 8 -9.85 -8.26 3.82
C THR A 8 -9.72 -9.78 3.92
N GLU A 9 -10.40 -10.45 4.85
CA GLU A 9 -10.41 -11.92 4.91
C GLU A 9 -11.03 -12.52 3.64
N GLY A 10 -12.10 -11.89 3.13
CA GLY A 10 -12.87 -12.35 1.96
C GLY A 10 -12.34 -11.92 0.60
N LEU A 11 -11.17 -11.27 0.51
CA LEU A 11 -10.57 -10.86 -0.77
C LEU A 11 -9.83 -12.02 -1.45
N ASN A 12 -9.80 -12.01 -2.77
CA ASN A 12 -9.06 -12.95 -3.60
C ASN A 12 -7.63 -12.45 -3.84
N TYR A 13 -6.69 -13.04 -3.10
CA TYR A 13 -5.26 -12.71 -3.18
C TYR A 13 -4.48 -13.47 -4.25
N LYS A 14 -5.13 -14.22 -5.15
CA LYS A 14 -4.45 -15.08 -6.15
C LYS A 14 -3.44 -14.30 -7.00
N LYS A 15 -3.78 -13.08 -7.43
CA LYS A 15 -2.87 -12.21 -8.18
C LYS A 15 -1.67 -11.77 -7.34
N LEU A 16 -1.89 -11.46 -6.06
CA LEU A 16 -0.83 -11.12 -5.12
C LEU A 16 0.14 -12.30 -4.94
N TYR A 17 -0.37 -13.49 -4.65
CA TYR A 17 0.46 -14.68 -4.46
C TYR A 17 1.26 -15.06 -5.70
N ARG A 18 0.70 -14.89 -6.90
CA ARG A 18 1.43 -15.10 -8.17
C ARG A 18 2.65 -14.18 -8.34
N SER A 19 2.68 -13.03 -7.66
CA SER A 19 3.82 -12.12 -7.69
C SER A 19 5.00 -12.62 -6.84
N TYR A 20 4.79 -13.61 -5.97
CA TYR A 20 5.82 -14.24 -5.17
C TYR A 20 6.38 -15.47 -5.90
N SER A 21 7.70 -15.64 -5.82
CA SER A 21 8.36 -16.83 -6.37
C SER A 21 8.06 -18.03 -5.48
N ILE A 22 7.82 -19.19 -6.10
CA ILE A 22 7.71 -20.46 -5.39
C ILE A 22 9.09 -20.91 -4.89
N LEU A 23 10.16 -20.46 -5.57
CA LEU A 23 11.56 -20.79 -5.30
C LEU A 23 12.28 -19.59 -4.64
N GLY A 24 13.02 -19.86 -3.56
CA GLY A 24 13.86 -18.88 -2.87
C GLY A 24 13.36 -18.50 -1.47
N ARG A 25 13.97 -17.47 -0.86
CA ARG A 25 13.60 -17.01 0.49
C ARG A 25 12.30 -16.23 0.44
N ASN A 26 11.22 -16.89 0.81
CA ASN A 26 9.91 -16.24 0.97
C ASN A 26 9.92 -15.23 2.12
N SER A 27 9.01 -14.26 2.03
CA SER A 27 8.79 -13.29 3.10
C SER A 27 8.41 -14.02 4.38
N ALA A 28 9.01 -13.64 5.51
CA ALA A 28 8.65 -14.20 6.82
C ALA A 28 7.22 -13.81 7.26
N ILE A 29 6.62 -12.84 6.59
CA ILE A 29 5.26 -12.34 6.81
C ILE A 29 4.41 -12.68 5.61
N ASP A 30 3.19 -13.11 5.90
CA ASP A 30 2.21 -13.44 4.89
C ASP A 30 1.85 -12.21 4.02
N PRO A 31 1.79 -12.35 2.67
CA PRO A 31 1.44 -11.24 1.78
C PRO A 31 0.09 -10.59 2.08
N LYS A 32 -0.91 -11.35 2.55
CA LYS A 32 -2.22 -10.84 2.98
C LYS A 32 -2.07 -9.89 4.17
N THR A 33 -1.24 -10.28 5.13
CA THR A 33 -0.93 -9.48 6.32
C THR A 33 -0.21 -8.18 5.94
N LEU A 34 0.75 -8.23 5.01
CA LEU A 34 1.41 -7.03 4.49
C LEU A 34 0.41 -6.08 3.81
N PHE A 35 -0.52 -6.62 3.02
CA PHE A 35 -1.57 -5.81 2.39
C PHE A 35 -2.42 -5.09 3.43
N ARG A 36 -2.87 -5.80 4.47
CA ARG A 36 -3.66 -5.23 5.59
C ARG A 36 -2.95 -4.09 6.29
N ILE A 37 -1.66 -4.28 6.61
CA ILE A 37 -0.84 -3.27 7.27
C ILE A 37 -0.77 -2.00 6.43
N VAL A 38 -0.56 -2.14 5.11
CA VAL A 38 -0.49 -0.98 4.21
C VAL A 38 -1.84 -0.28 4.11
N VAL A 39 -2.94 -1.03 3.92
CA VAL A 39 -4.29 -0.43 3.83
C VAL A 39 -4.66 0.27 5.14
N TYR A 40 -4.47 -0.38 6.28
CA TYR A 40 -4.75 0.22 7.58
C TYR A 40 -3.86 1.44 7.84
N GLY A 41 -2.58 1.34 7.49
CA GLY A 41 -1.64 2.45 7.51
C GLY A 41 -2.15 3.67 6.76
N TYR A 42 -2.66 3.48 5.54
CA TYR A 42 -3.18 4.57 4.72
C TYR A 42 -4.45 5.19 5.29
N MET A 43 -5.32 4.38 5.91
CA MET A 43 -6.49 4.89 6.64
C MET A 43 -6.09 5.78 7.82
N GLU A 44 -5.01 5.43 8.52
CA GLU A 44 -4.44 6.22 9.62
C GLU A 44 -3.48 7.33 9.14
N ARG A 45 -3.44 7.62 7.83
CA ARG A 45 -2.55 8.62 7.19
C ARG A 45 -1.05 8.35 7.37
N ILE A 46 -0.66 7.09 7.58
CA ILE A 46 0.72 6.63 7.69
C ILE A 46 1.18 6.04 6.35
N PHE A 47 1.94 6.81 5.59
CA PHE A 47 2.39 6.42 4.25
C PHE A 47 3.84 5.93 4.21
N SER A 48 4.69 6.39 5.14
CA SER A 48 6.11 6.02 5.18
C SER A 48 6.27 4.57 5.61
N SER A 49 7.11 3.80 4.90
CA SER A 49 7.43 2.42 5.29
C SER A 49 8.12 2.35 6.66
N ARG A 50 8.90 3.37 7.02
CA ARG A 50 9.55 3.47 8.34
C ARG A 50 8.56 3.78 9.45
N GLU A 51 7.56 4.60 9.17
CA GLU A 51 6.49 4.88 10.14
C GLU A 51 5.58 3.66 10.30
N LEU A 52 5.28 2.93 9.23
CA LEU A 52 4.56 1.67 9.30
C LEU A 52 5.31 0.62 10.12
N GLU A 53 6.63 0.48 9.95
CA GLU A 53 7.46 -0.39 10.78
C GLU A 53 7.36 0.00 12.27
N LYS A 54 7.48 1.30 12.59
CA LYS A 54 7.31 1.80 13.97
C LYS A 54 5.92 1.51 14.52
N ALA A 55 4.87 1.71 13.73
CA ALA A 55 3.49 1.45 14.10
C ALA A 55 3.28 -0.04 14.38
N CYS A 56 3.82 -0.93 13.54
CA CYS A 56 3.77 -2.38 13.74
C CYS A 56 4.36 -2.85 15.07
N VAL A 57 5.31 -2.10 15.65
CA VAL A 57 5.91 -2.41 16.94
C VAL A 57 5.13 -1.77 18.10
N ARG A 58 4.77 -0.49 17.96
CA ARG A 58 4.26 0.32 19.08
C ARG A 58 2.74 0.26 19.25
N ASP A 59 2.02 0.21 18.14
CA ASP A 59 0.57 0.36 18.12
C ASP A 59 -0.13 -0.99 18.27
N VAL A 60 -1.11 -1.05 19.19
CA VAL A 60 -1.83 -2.29 19.51
C VAL A 60 -2.68 -2.79 18.33
N ASN A 61 -3.22 -1.89 17.53
CA ASN A 61 -3.96 -2.24 16.33
C ASN A 61 -3.01 -2.92 15.34
N PHE A 62 -1.91 -2.30 14.97
CA PHE A 62 -0.99 -2.94 14.02
C PHE A 62 -0.45 -4.29 14.54
N ARG A 63 -0.19 -4.41 15.85
CA ARG A 63 0.16 -5.72 16.46
C ARG A 63 -0.96 -6.75 16.36
N TRP A 64 -2.21 -6.34 16.52
CA TRP A 64 -3.35 -7.23 16.32
C TRP A 64 -3.47 -7.66 14.85
N LEU A 65 -3.26 -6.77 13.87
CA LEU A 65 -3.25 -7.15 12.45
C LEU A 65 -2.17 -8.16 12.10
N LEU A 66 -1.04 -8.13 12.81
CA LEU A 66 0.05 -9.07 12.63
C LEU A 66 -0.29 -10.49 13.10
N GLN A 67 -1.33 -10.67 13.93
CA GLN A 67 -1.78 -11.99 14.41
C GLN A 67 -0.63 -12.85 14.97
N GLY A 68 0.28 -12.22 15.74
CA GLY A 68 1.45 -12.89 16.33
C GLY A 68 2.67 -13.02 15.40
N GLN A 69 2.58 -12.62 14.12
CA GLN A 69 3.74 -12.55 13.23
C GLN A 69 4.69 -11.42 13.67
N LYS A 70 6.00 -11.61 13.43
CA LYS A 70 7.00 -10.58 13.71
C LYS A 70 6.73 -9.33 12.88
N ALA A 71 6.90 -8.14 13.44
CA ALA A 71 6.75 -6.89 12.72
C ALA A 71 7.67 -6.82 11.48
N PRO A 72 7.16 -6.39 10.31
CA PRO A 72 7.97 -6.27 9.10
C PRO A 72 8.97 -5.14 9.22
N SER A 73 10.16 -5.36 8.66
CA SER A 73 11.10 -4.26 8.44
C SER A 73 10.56 -3.27 7.41
N HIS A 74 10.94 -1.99 7.49
CA HIS A 74 10.56 -1.00 6.47
C HIS A 74 11.00 -1.42 5.05
N ASN A 75 12.10 -2.18 4.92
CA ASN A 75 12.56 -2.70 3.63
C ASN A 75 11.58 -3.72 3.06
N THR A 76 11.02 -4.60 3.89
CA THR A 76 9.97 -5.55 3.49
C THR A 76 8.73 -4.80 3.01
N ILE A 77 8.29 -3.80 3.76
CA ILE A 77 7.12 -2.96 3.42
C ILE A 77 7.38 -2.18 2.13
N ALA A 78 8.56 -1.56 2.00
CA ALA A 78 8.92 -0.78 0.82
C ALA A 78 8.96 -1.65 -0.44
N ARG A 79 9.58 -2.84 -0.38
CA ARG A 79 9.59 -3.79 -1.50
C ARG A 79 8.19 -4.27 -1.84
N PHE A 80 7.37 -4.56 -0.84
CA PHE A 80 5.97 -4.93 -1.05
C PHE A 80 5.21 -3.84 -1.82
N LYS A 81 5.28 -2.59 -1.36
CA LYS A 81 4.63 -1.43 -1.99
C LYS A 81 5.14 -1.16 -3.41
N SER A 82 6.45 -1.17 -3.61
CA SER A 82 7.07 -0.72 -4.87
C SER A 82 6.99 -1.76 -5.99
N SER A 83 7.01 -3.05 -5.65
CA SER A 83 7.06 -4.14 -6.62
C SER A 83 5.77 -4.96 -6.63
N ARG A 84 5.35 -5.53 -5.51
CA ARG A 84 4.28 -6.55 -5.48
C ARG A 84 2.89 -5.93 -5.57
N MET A 85 2.66 -4.90 -4.76
CA MET A 85 1.36 -4.23 -4.67
C MET A 85 0.95 -3.62 -6.02
N LYS A 86 1.87 -3.08 -6.81
CA LYS A 86 1.56 -2.48 -8.12
C LYS A 86 0.81 -3.43 -9.06
N TYR A 87 1.09 -4.73 -9.02
CA TYR A 87 0.46 -5.71 -9.93
C TYR A 87 -0.96 -6.11 -9.52
N CYS A 88 -1.33 -5.93 -8.25
CA CYS A 88 -2.60 -6.39 -7.71
C CYS A 88 -3.41 -5.31 -7.01
N LEU A 89 -2.91 -4.07 -6.96
CA LEU A 89 -3.51 -2.97 -6.20
C LEU A 89 -4.92 -2.68 -6.69
N GLU A 90 -5.07 -2.42 -7.99
CA GLU A 90 -6.36 -2.10 -8.59
C GLU A 90 -7.38 -3.22 -8.38
N ASP A 91 -6.96 -4.46 -8.61
CA ASP A 91 -7.79 -5.65 -8.42
C ASP A 91 -8.26 -5.82 -6.97
N LEU A 92 -7.34 -5.76 -6.00
CA LEU A 92 -7.68 -5.89 -4.59
C LEU A 92 -8.48 -4.70 -4.06
N PHE A 93 -8.22 -3.49 -4.57
CA PHE A 93 -8.95 -2.30 -4.19
C PHE A 93 -10.39 -2.35 -4.70
N ASN A 94 -10.61 -2.75 -5.95
CA ASN A 94 -11.95 -2.93 -6.49
C ASN A 94 -12.75 -3.98 -5.68
N GLN A 95 -12.12 -5.10 -5.35
CA GLN A 95 -12.74 -6.11 -4.48
C GLN A 95 -13.08 -5.57 -3.09
N LEU A 96 -12.20 -4.74 -2.49
CA LEU A 96 -12.42 -4.10 -1.21
C LEU A 96 -13.66 -3.19 -1.25
N VAL A 97 -13.76 -2.33 -2.27
CA VAL A 97 -14.90 -1.41 -2.44
C VAL A 97 -16.21 -2.19 -2.64
N LEU A 98 -16.20 -3.23 -3.48
CA LEU A 98 -17.37 -4.08 -3.69
C LEU A 98 -17.82 -4.76 -2.40
N LYS A 99 -16.87 -5.29 -1.60
CA LYS A 99 -17.18 -5.93 -0.32
C LYS A 99 -17.73 -4.97 0.73
N LEU A 100 -17.27 -3.72 0.73
CA LEU A 100 -17.81 -2.68 1.60
C LEU A 100 -19.24 -2.29 1.18
N ASN A 101 -19.51 -2.22 -0.12
CA ASN A 101 -20.88 -2.01 -0.63
C ASN A 101 -21.82 -3.18 -0.30
N GLU A 102 -21.38 -4.43 -0.46
CA GLU A 102 -22.17 -5.62 -0.09
C GLU A 102 -22.58 -5.62 1.40
N LYS A 103 -21.78 -4.96 2.25
CA LYS A 103 -22.04 -4.83 3.69
C LYS A 103 -22.82 -3.57 4.06
N ASP A 104 -23.28 -2.79 3.08
CA ASP A 104 -23.95 -1.49 3.26
C ASP A 104 -23.11 -0.47 4.06
N GLU A 105 -21.77 -0.63 4.04
CA GLU A 105 -20.81 0.27 4.71
C GLU A 105 -20.46 1.48 3.84
N ILE A 106 -20.76 1.42 2.54
CA ILE A 106 -20.60 2.52 1.59
C ILE A 106 -21.89 2.67 0.82
N LYS A 107 -22.46 3.88 0.83
CA LYS A 107 -23.57 4.28 -0.04
C LYS A 107 -22.99 5.04 -1.23
N PHE A 108 -23.22 4.55 -2.45
CA PHE A 108 -22.79 5.24 -3.68
C PHE A 108 -23.61 6.49 -4.03
N GLU A 109 -24.46 6.96 -3.10
CA GLU A 109 -25.35 8.11 -3.29
C GLU A 109 -24.57 9.43 -3.45
N ASN A 110 -23.40 9.55 -2.81
CA ASN A 110 -22.58 10.76 -2.85
C ASN A 110 -21.15 10.42 -3.27
N LEU A 111 -20.80 10.70 -4.53
CA LEU A 111 -19.43 10.55 -5.06
C LEU A 111 -18.67 11.88 -4.95
N PHE A 112 -17.78 11.97 -3.95
CA PHE A 112 -16.87 13.11 -3.82
C PHE A 112 -15.58 12.85 -4.62
N ILE A 113 -15.36 13.60 -5.70
CA ILE A 113 -14.14 13.53 -6.51
C ILE A 113 -13.24 14.71 -6.12
N ASP A 114 -12.19 14.45 -5.35
CA ASP A 114 -11.15 15.44 -5.05
C ASP A 114 -9.94 15.23 -5.98
N GLY A 115 -9.57 16.27 -6.72
CA GLY A 115 -8.49 16.23 -7.70
C GLY A 115 -7.15 16.56 -7.07
N THR A 116 -6.27 15.57 -6.86
CA THR A 116 -4.88 15.84 -6.48
C THR A 116 -4.02 16.09 -7.73
N LYS A 117 -3.49 17.31 -7.86
CA LYS A 117 -2.53 17.64 -8.92
C LYS A 117 -1.14 17.08 -8.56
N ILE A 118 -0.77 15.96 -9.16
CA ILE A 118 0.57 15.38 -9.01
C ILE A 118 1.48 15.99 -10.09
N GLU A 119 2.44 16.81 -9.68
CA GLU A 119 3.45 17.31 -10.61
C GLU A 119 4.37 16.17 -11.05
N ALA A 120 4.59 16.05 -12.36
CA ALA A 120 5.61 15.15 -12.88
C ALA A 120 6.98 15.62 -12.38
N ASN A 121 7.77 14.73 -11.78
CA ASN A 121 9.18 15.00 -11.49
C ASN A 121 9.99 14.99 -12.81
N ALA A 122 9.77 16.00 -13.64
CA ALA A 122 10.67 16.37 -14.71
C ALA A 122 11.79 17.18 -14.07
N ASN A 123 13.03 16.70 -14.17
CA ASN A 123 14.22 17.43 -13.77
C ASN A 123 14.10 18.89 -14.25
N ARG A 124 14.05 19.85 -13.31
CA ARG A 124 13.89 21.29 -13.60
C ARG A 124 15.04 21.86 -14.45
N TYR A 125 16.06 21.06 -14.79
CA TYR A 125 17.25 21.44 -15.53
C TYR A 125 17.39 20.81 -16.93
N THR A 126 16.34 20.28 -17.56
CA THR A 126 16.45 19.79 -18.97
C THR A 126 16.52 20.90 -20.01
N PHE A 127 16.15 22.14 -19.66
CA PHE A 127 16.31 23.31 -20.53
C PHE A 127 17.34 24.28 -19.94
N VAL A 128 18.54 24.27 -20.50
CA VAL A 128 19.57 25.29 -20.22
C VAL A 128 19.74 26.13 -21.49
N TRP A 129 19.56 27.45 -21.38
CA TRP A 129 19.82 28.35 -22.50
C TRP A 129 21.29 28.29 -22.89
N LYS A 130 21.60 27.98 -24.15
CA LYS A 130 22.95 27.86 -24.73
C LYS A 130 23.89 29.03 -24.39
N LYS A 131 23.33 30.21 -24.10
CA LYS A 131 24.08 31.41 -23.69
C LYS A 131 24.76 31.27 -22.32
N SER A 132 24.21 30.44 -21.41
CA SER A 132 24.72 30.26 -20.05
C SER A 132 25.81 29.19 -19.92
N THR A 133 26.08 28.40 -20.97
CA THR A 133 27.09 27.33 -20.96
C THR A 133 28.42 27.76 -21.58
N LYS A 134 28.50 28.93 -22.21
CA LYS A 134 29.77 29.53 -22.64
C LYS A 134 30.33 30.37 -21.50
N LYS A 135 31.27 29.81 -20.73
CA LYS A 135 32.19 30.62 -19.92
C LYS A 135 33.14 31.34 -20.88
N ILE A 136 33.30 32.66 -20.68
CA ILE A 136 34.42 33.44 -21.21
C ILE A 136 35.69 32.97 -20.51
#